data_AF-A0A6N8H0Y2-F1
#
_entry.id   AF-A0A6N8H0Y2-F1
#
_cell.length_a   1.000
_cell.length_b   1.000
_cell.length_c   1.000
_cell.angle_alpha   90.00
_cell.angle_beta   90.00
_cell.angle_gamma   90.00
#
_symmetry.space_group_name_H-M   'P 1'
#
loop_
_entity.id
_entity.type
_entity.pdbx_description
1 polymer ?
#
loop_
_entity_poly.entity_id
_entity_poly.type
_entity_poly.pdbx_seq_one_letter_code
_entity_poly.pdbx_strand_id
1 'polypeptide(L)'
;MCARLTAQLRVAWRISARDAALLMMLGCCSGPGFVVGYIGGLLLGSTSLGALLYAGQLAANLLAAGLCLPMLPKADAHGVREVPCKKEKQEISLPTAIASAASTCLDLCGCVIFFRVAAGVLLSVTPLPDSAAACVSAACEITAGCAAFAALGGKAALYGICLAMSLLGFSVWGQLRLLLQGRVPMRMLAISRLLHAVLFPLLVRLLLWALPQEQTVFSTLAPRVVPMCRLPPDAAVVAAVFLCTLLYKGYKNIYNTI
;
A
#
# COMPACT_ATOMS: atom_id res chain seq x y z
N MET A 1 -5.01 -7.86 3.17
CA MET A 1 -5.43 -8.79 4.25
C MET A 1 -5.83 -8.06 5.54
N CYS A 2 -4.96 -7.25 6.15
CA CYS A 2 -5.27 -6.51 7.39
C CYS A 2 -6.59 -5.73 7.32
N ALA A 3 -6.83 -5.03 6.22
CA ALA A 3 -8.07 -4.29 5.93
C ALA A 3 -9.36 -5.12 6.08
N ARG A 4 -9.40 -6.30 5.45
CA ARG A 4 -10.57 -7.20 5.49
C ARG A 4 -10.77 -7.79 6.88
N LEU A 5 -9.68 -8.21 7.53
CA LEU A 5 -9.72 -8.73 8.89
C LEU A 5 -10.22 -7.68 9.89
N THR A 6 -9.73 -6.45 9.78
CA THR A 6 -10.17 -5.32 10.62
C THR A 6 -11.66 -5.07 10.44
N ALA A 7 -12.14 -5.03 9.18
CA ALA A 7 -13.55 -4.83 8.89
C ALA A 7 -14.42 -5.95 9.48
N GLN A 8 -13.99 -7.21 9.40
CA GLN A 8 -14.70 -8.36 9.98
C GLN A 8 -14.71 -8.30 11.52
N LEU A 9 -13.58 -8.03 12.15
CA LEU A 9 -13.48 -7.91 13.61
C LEU A 9 -14.31 -6.73 14.13
N ARG A 10 -14.37 -5.62 13.39
CA ARG A 10 -15.18 -4.45 13.74
C ARG A 10 -16.68 -4.76 13.66
N VAL A 11 -17.14 -5.46 12.63
CA VAL A 11 -18.55 -5.91 12.50
C VAL A 11 -18.92 -6.88 13.61
N ALA A 12 -18.00 -7.78 13.96
CA ALA A 12 -18.21 -8.73 15.04
C ALA A 12 -18.13 -8.08 16.43
N TRP A 13 -17.95 -6.75 16.52
CA TRP A 13 -17.76 -5.99 17.76
C TRP A 13 -16.63 -6.53 18.66
N ARG A 14 -15.68 -7.25 18.07
CA ARG A 14 -14.55 -7.86 18.80
C ARG A 14 -13.41 -6.88 19.07
N ILE A 15 -13.41 -5.74 18.39
CA ILE A 15 -12.40 -4.69 18.52
C ILE A 15 -13.06 -3.32 18.58
N SER A 16 -12.51 -2.42 19.40
CA SER A 16 -12.97 -1.03 19.49
C SER A 16 -12.63 -0.24 18.21
N ALA A 17 -13.22 0.95 18.04
CA ALA A 17 -12.85 1.83 16.93
C ALA A 17 -11.37 2.25 16.99
N ARG A 18 -10.82 2.37 18.21
CA ARG A 18 -9.41 2.67 18.47
C ARG A 18 -8.51 1.52 18.03
N ASP A 19 -8.84 0.30 18.41
CA ASP A 19 -8.04 -0.89 18.06
C ASP A 19 -8.08 -1.16 16.56
N ALA A 20 -9.24 -0.95 15.92
CA ALA A 20 -9.36 -1.05 14.47
C ALA A 20 -8.46 -0.04 13.75
N ALA A 21 -8.42 1.22 14.22
CA ALA A 21 -7.54 2.23 13.65
C ALA A 21 -6.06 1.87 13.87
N LEU A 22 -5.68 1.35 15.05
CA LEU A 22 -4.32 0.88 15.34
C LEU A 22 -3.92 -0.30 14.46
N LEU A 23 -4.80 -1.30 14.29
CA LEU A 23 -4.55 -2.46 13.44
C LEU A 23 -4.33 -2.04 11.98
N MET A 24 -5.10 -1.05 11.50
CA MET A 24 -4.91 -0.47 10.17
C MET A 24 -3.60 0.29 10.04
N MET A 25 -3.26 1.13 11.03
CA MET A 25 -2.00 1.88 11.03
C MET A 25 -0.81 0.90 11.03
N LEU A 26 -0.78 -0.08 11.93
CA LEU A 26 0.31 -1.05 12.04
C LEU A 26 0.35 -2.08 10.89
N GLY A 27 -0.80 -2.46 10.35
CA GLY A 27 -0.90 -3.52 9.33
C GLY A 27 -0.89 -3.05 7.87
N CYS A 28 -0.92 -1.74 7.60
CA CYS A 28 -0.73 -1.19 6.25
C CYS A 28 0.76 -1.08 5.87
N CYS A 29 1.54 -2.12 6.13
CA CYS A 29 2.92 -2.23 5.68
C CYS A 29 3.01 -3.03 4.39
N SER A 30 4.06 -2.77 3.63
CA SER A 30 4.39 -3.54 2.44
C SER A 30 4.97 -4.89 2.86
N GLY A 31 4.65 -5.95 2.12
CA GLY A 31 5.11 -7.29 2.46
C GLY A 31 6.63 -7.44 2.31
N PRO A 32 7.27 -8.31 3.12
CA PRO A 32 8.73 -8.49 3.09
C PRO A 32 9.23 -8.95 1.71
N GLY A 33 8.48 -9.77 0.96
CA GLY A 33 8.85 -10.16 -0.39
C GLY A 33 8.95 -8.98 -1.37
N PHE A 34 8.08 -7.97 -1.21
CA PHE A 34 8.13 -6.76 -2.01
C PHE A 34 9.30 -5.85 -1.61
N VAL A 35 9.52 -5.65 -0.31
CA VAL A 35 10.57 -4.73 0.17
C VAL A 35 11.97 -5.33 0.06
N VAL A 36 12.14 -6.57 0.53
CA VAL A 36 13.45 -7.23 0.55
C VAL A 36 13.82 -7.76 -0.83
N GLY A 37 12.89 -8.44 -1.48
CA GLY A 37 13.13 -9.09 -2.78
C GLY A 37 13.08 -8.11 -3.94
N TYR A 38 11.94 -7.46 -4.16
CA TYR A 38 11.75 -6.58 -5.31
C TYR A 38 12.50 -5.25 -5.15
N ILE A 39 12.24 -4.49 -4.08
CA ILE A 39 12.93 -3.20 -3.89
C ILE A 39 14.42 -3.42 -3.59
N GLY A 40 14.75 -4.21 -2.59
CA GLY A 40 16.15 -4.48 -2.21
C GLY A 40 16.92 -5.21 -3.30
N GLY A 41 16.53 -6.44 -3.61
CA GLY A 41 17.26 -7.30 -4.54
C GLY A 41 17.21 -6.85 -6.01
N LEU A 42 16.04 -6.47 -6.53
CA LEU A 42 15.89 -6.15 -7.96
C LEU A 42 16.13 -4.66 -8.30
N LEU A 43 15.59 -3.72 -7.53
CA LEU A 43 15.72 -2.29 -7.82
C LEU A 43 17.01 -1.68 -7.28
N LEU A 44 17.39 -2.03 -6.05
CA LEU A 44 18.54 -1.46 -5.35
C LEU A 44 19.80 -2.35 -5.40
N GLY A 45 19.67 -3.60 -5.83
CA GLY A 45 20.77 -4.54 -6.00
C GLY A 45 21.31 -5.18 -4.70
N SER A 46 20.68 -4.95 -3.55
CA SER A 46 21.08 -5.51 -2.25
C SER A 46 19.88 -5.95 -1.40
N THR A 47 19.83 -7.24 -1.07
CA THR A 47 18.82 -7.81 -0.17
C THR A 47 19.02 -7.37 1.28
N SER A 48 20.27 -7.15 1.71
CA SER A 48 20.59 -6.57 3.03
C SER A 48 19.97 -5.19 3.19
N LEU A 49 20.08 -4.37 2.14
CA LEU A 49 19.48 -3.04 2.11
C LEU A 49 17.95 -3.11 2.08
N GLY A 50 17.38 -4.06 1.34
CA GLY A 50 15.95 -4.35 1.40
C GLY A 50 15.47 -4.76 2.79
N ALA A 51 16.25 -5.56 3.53
CA ALA A 51 15.95 -5.96 4.91
C ALA A 51 16.03 -4.75 5.86
N LEU A 52 17.02 -3.88 5.69
CA LEU A 52 17.14 -2.63 6.45
C LEU A 52 15.95 -1.69 6.20
N LEU A 53 15.54 -1.53 4.93
CA LEU A 53 14.37 -0.74 4.56
C LEU A 53 13.09 -1.33 5.17
N TYR A 54 12.95 -2.65 5.17
CA TYR A 54 11.80 -3.32 5.78
C TYR A 54 11.75 -3.13 7.30
N ALA A 55 12.89 -3.28 7.98
CA ALA A 55 13.00 -3.02 9.41
C ALA A 55 12.69 -1.54 9.75
N GLY A 56 13.25 -0.62 8.97
CA GLY A 56 12.97 0.81 9.08
C GLY A 56 11.49 1.13 8.85
N GLN A 57 10.84 0.47 7.87
CA GLN A 57 9.42 0.66 7.60
C GLN A 57 8.58 0.19 8.80
N LEU A 58 8.91 -0.95 9.41
CA LEU A 58 8.20 -1.44 10.58
C LEU A 58 8.37 -0.49 11.79
N ALA A 59 9.60 -0.04 12.05
CA ALA A 59 9.90 0.89 13.12
C ALA A 59 9.20 2.25 12.92
N ALA A 60 9.24 2.81 11.70
CA ALA A 60 8.55 4.05 11.37
C ALA A 60 7.02 3.90 11.54
N ASN A 61 6.46 2.73 11.21
CA ASN A 61 5.05 2.45 11.39
C ASN A 61 4.64 2.37 12.87
N LEU A 62 5.49 1.77 13.71
CA LEU A 62 5.29 1.72 15.16
C LEU A 62 5.38 3.12 15.79
N LEU A 63 6.38 3.91 15.38
CA LEU A 63 6.54 5.29 15.83
C LEU A 63 5.37 6.18 15.38
N ALA A 64 4.96 6.10 14.12
CA ALA A 64 3.83 6.86 13.60
C ALA A 64 2.52 6.49 14.31
N ALA A 65 2.28 5.20 14.56
CA ALA A 65 1.13 4.74 15.33
C ALA A 65 1.18 5.24 16.78
N GLY A 66 2.36 5.19 17.41
CA GLY A 66 2.60 5.69 18.77
C GLY A 66 2.33 7.20 18.90
N LEU A 67 2.81 8.00 17.94
CA LEU A 67 2.57 9.44 17.91
C LEU A 67 1.11 9.80 17.57
N CYS A 68 0.38 8.93 16.88
CA CYS A 68 -1.06 9.08 16.65
C CYS A 68 -1.93 8.61 17.82
N LEU A 69 -1.36 7.95 18.85
CA LEU A 69 -2.10 7.51 20.04
C LEU A 69 -2.97 8.58 20.71
N PRO A 70 -2.48 9.82 20.94
CA PRO A 70 -3.29 10.87 21.57
C PRO A 70 -4.42 11.39 20.68
N MET A 71 -4.35 11.20 19.37
CA MET A 71 -5.39 11.63 18.42
C MET A 71 -6.48 10.56 18.21
N LEU A 72 -6.28 9.35 18.74
CA LEU A 72 -7.29 8.31 18.66
C LEU A 72 -8.49 8.65 19.56
N PRO A 73 -9.72 8.27 19.15
CA PRO A 73 -10.86 8.27 20.03
C PRO A 73 -10.49 7.62 21.36
N LYS A 74 -10.85 8.28 22.47
CA LYS A 74 -10.71 7.69 23.80
C LYS A 74 -11.38 6.33 23.77
N ALA A 75 -10.75 5.34 24.40
CA ALA A 75 -11.34 4.01 24.49
C ALA A 75 -12.73 4.15 25.10
N ASP A 76 -13.76 3.71 24.37
CA ASP A 76 -15.11 3.73 24.88
C ASP A 76 -15.12 2.91 26.19
N ALA A 77 -15.51 3.55 27.30
CA ALA A 77 -15.68 2.88 28.60
C ALA A 77 -16.82 1.84 28.57
N HIS A 78 -17.60 1.81 27.49
CA HIS A 78 -18.47 0.68 27.17
C HIS A 78 -17.62 -0.44 26.60
N GLY A 79 -17.26 -1.37 27.50
CA GLY A 79 -16.36 -2.47 27.24
C GLY A 79 -16.61 -3.17 25.91
N VAL A 80 -15.52 -3.66 25.32
CA VAL A 80 -15.56 -4.78 24.39
C VAL A 80 -16.39 -5.86 25.08
N ARG A 81 -17.70 -5.90 24.78
CA ARG A 81 -18.60 -6.89 25.31
C ARG A 81 -18.05 -8.20 24.76
N GLU A 82 -17.59 -9.08 25.63
CA GLU A 82 -17.35 -10.46 25.24
C GLU A 82 -18.68 -10.97 24.68
N VAL A 83 -18.78 -10.96 23.35
CA VAL A 83 -19.90 -11.58 22.67
C VAL A 83 -19.73 -13.06 22.96
N PRO A 84 -20.68 -13.72 23.62
CA PRO A 84 -20.64 -15.16 23.79
C PRO A 84 -20.43 -15.74 22.41
N CYS A 85 -19.42 -16.60 22.24
CA CYS A 85 -19.09 -17.19 20.97
C CYS A 85 -20.27 -18.06 20.51
N LYS A 86 -21.29 -17.43 19.91
CA LYS A 86 -22.30 -18.12 19.16
C LYS A 86 -21.52 -18.63 17.96
N LYS A 87 -21.14 -19.91 18.04
CA LYS A 87 -20.75 -20.71 16.89
C LYS A 87 -21.95 -20.71 15.94
N GLU A 88 -22.17 -19.60 15.26
CA GLU A 88 -22.91 -19.65 14.01
C GLU A 88 -22.02 -20.50 13.12
N LYS A 89 -22.47 -21.74 12.94
CA LYS A 89 -21.92 -22.69 11.99
C LYS A 89 -22.25 -22.13 10.61
N GLN A 90 -21.62 -21.01 10.26
CA GLN A 90 -21.68 -20.46 8.92
C GLN A 90 -20.81 -21.41 8.12
N GLU A 91 -21.46 -22.44 7.55
CA GLU A 91 -20.86 -23.32 6.56
C GLU A 91 -20.54 -22.47 5.35
N ILE A 92 -19.41 -21.77 5.41
CA ILE A 92 -18.81 -21.15 4.25
C ILE A 92 -18.38 -22.33 3.38
N SER A 93 -19.27 -22.70 2.45
CA SER A 93 -18.97 -23.67 1.42
C SER A 93 -17.68 -23.24 0.71
N LEU A 94 -16.75 -24.18 0.55
CA LEU A 94 -15.46 -23.94 -0.09
C LEU A 94 -15.62 -23.21 -1.45
N PRO A 95 -16.57 -23.58 -2.32
CA PRO A 95 -16.94 -22.79 -3.50
C PRO A 95 -17.23 -21.31 -3.24
N THR A 96 -18.03 -20.99 -2.21
CA THR A 96 -18.39 -19.61 -1.87
C THR A 96 -17.19 -18.82 -1.33
N ALA A 97 -16.32 -19.47 -0.54
CA ALA A 97 -15.06 -18.87 -0.09
C ALA A 97 -14.15 -18.54 -1.26
N ILE A 98 -14.00 -19.48 -2.20
CA ILE A 98 -13.18 -19.30 -3.41
C ILE A 98 -13.74 -18.18 -4.27
N ALA A 99 -15.05 -18.18 -4.56
CA ALA A 99 -15.68 -17.15 -5.37
C ALA A 99 -15.54 -15.74 -4.76
N SER A 100 -15.69 -15.63 -3.43
CA SER A 100 -15.48 -14.38 -2.70
C SER A 100 -14.02 -13.94 -2.74
N ALA A 101 -13.07 -14.85 -2.53
CA ALA A 101 -11.65 -14.57 -2.61
C ALA A 101 -11.25 -14.14 -4.02
N ALA A 102 -11.69 -14.86 -5.05
CA ALA A 102 -11.44 -14.53 -6.45
C ALA A 102 -11.99 -13.15 -6.81
N SER A 103 -13.24 -12.85 -6.44
CA SER A 103 -13.85 -11.53 -6.66
C SER A 103 -13.05 -10.42 -5.98
N THR A 104 -12.64 -10.64 -4.72
CA THR A 104 -11.79 -9.68 -4.00
C THR A 104 -10.46 -9.49 -4.70
N CYS A 105 -9.80 -10.57 -5.12
CA CYS A 105 -8.53 -10.49 -5.85
C CYS A 105 -8.69 -9.71 -7.17
N LEU A 106 -9.77 -9.95 -7.91
CA LEU A 106 -10.07 -9.21 -9.14
C LEU A 106 -10.29 -7.72 -8.88
N ASP A 107 -11.01 -7.36 -7.83
CA ASP A 107 -11.20 -5.96 -7.45
C ASP A 107 -9.86 -5.31 -7.08
N LEU A 108 -9.03 -6.01 -6.29
CA LEU A 108 -7.71 -5.51 -5.88
C LEU A 108 -6.76 -5.35 -7.07
N CYS A 109 -6.65 -6.36 -7.93
CA CYS A 109 -5.83 -6.31 -9.13
C CYS A 109 -6.35 -5.26 -10.12
N GLY A 110 -7.67 -5.16 -10.28
CA GLY A 110 -8.31 -4.16 -11.11
C GLY A 110 -8.01 -2.73 -10.67
N CYS A 111 -8.02 -2.44 -9.37
CA CYS A 111 -7.58 -1.14 -8.87
C CYS A 111 -6.12 -0.84 -9.24
N VAL A 112 -5.20 -1.79 -9.06
CA VAL A 112 -3.77 -1.61 -9.40
C VAL A 112 -3.60 -1.34 -10.89
N ILE A 113 -4.23 -2.16 -11.74
CA ILE A 113 -4.17 -2.01 -13.19
C ILE A 113 -4.79 -0.67 -13.60
N PHE A 114 -5.91 -0.27 -12.99
CA PHE A 114 -6.58 0.99 -13.33
C PHE A 114 -5.67 2.19 -13.14
N PHE A 115 -5.10 2.33 -11.95
CA PHE A 115 -4.24 3.48 -11.66
C PHE A 115 -2.94 3.42 -12.44
N ARG A 116 -2.41 2.22 -12.71
CA ARG A 116 -1.22 2.06 -13.57
C ARG A 116 -1.48 2.53 -15.01
N VAL A 117 -2.61 2.15 -15.59
CA VAL A 117 -2.99 2.59 -16.95
C VAL A 117 -3.29 4.08 -16.96
N ALA A 118 -4.03 4.59 -15.98
CA ALA A 118 -4.33 6.02 -15.85
C ALA A 118 -3.06 6.87 -15.76
N ALA A 119 -2.07 6.44 -14.96
CA ALA A 119 -0.77 7.10 -14.89
C ALA A 119 -0.03 7.06 -16.23
N GLY A 120 -0.02 5.90 -16.91
CA GLY A 120 0.61 5.76 -18.23
C GLY A 120 -0.01 6.68 -19.28
N VAL A 121 -1.34 6.79 -19.31
CA VAL A 121 -2.07 7.70 -20.19
C VAL A 121 -1.74 9.15 -19.84
N LEU A 122 -1.80 9.54 -18.57
CA LEU A 122 -1.49 10.90 -18.13
C LEU A 122 -0.06 11.31 -18.53
N LEU A 123 0.92 10.45 -18.28
CA LEU A 123 2.32 10.69 -18.65
C LEU A 123 2.55 10.68 -20.17
N SER A 124 1.70 10.03 -20.95
CA SER A 124 1.78 10.08 -22.42
C SER A 124 1.28 11.39 -23.01
N VAL A 125 0.36 12.09 -22.31
CA VAL A 125 -0.24 13.35 -22.78
C VAL A 125 0.45 14.58 -22.18
N THR A 126 1.08 14.46 -21.01
CA THR A 126 1.85 15.54 -20.39
C THR A 126 3.34 15.19 -20.34
N PRO A 127 4.21 15.87 -21.12
CA PRO A 127 5.66 15.72 -20.98
C PRO A 127 6.09 16.34 -19.65
N LEU A 128 6.32 15.49 -18.65
CA LEU A 128 6.79 15.88 -17.33
C LEU A 128 8.28 15.53 -17.18
N PRO A 129 9.04 16.27 -16.36
CA PRO A 129 10.39 15.88 -15.98
C PRO A 129 10.38 14.53 -15.24
N ASP A 130 11.44 13.75 -15.37
CA ASP A 130 11.51 12.35 -14.89
C ASP A 130 11.17 12.20 -13.40
N SER A 131 11.52 13.18 -12.57
CA SER A 131 11.18 13.21 -11.15
C SER A 131 9.67 13.39 -10.90
N ALA A 132 9.02 14.28 -11.64
CA ALA A 132 7.58 14.48 -11.56
C ALA A 132 6.82 13.27 -12.12
N ALA A 133 7.34 12.66 -13.20
CA ALA A 133 6.78 11.43 -13.74
C ALA A 133 6.86 10.27 -12.73
N ALA A 134 7.97 10.13 -12.01
CA ALA A 134 8.12 9.16 -10.93
C ALA A 134 7.13 9.43 -9.77
N CYS A 135 6.94 10.70 -9.38
CA CYS A 135 5.94 11.08 -8.38
C CYS A 135 4.51 10.73 -8.79
N VAL A 136 4.11 11.03 -10.04
CA VAL A 136 2.79 10.68 -10.58
C VAL A 136 2.60 9.16 -10.60
N SER A 137 3.61 8.44 -11.09
CA SER A 137 3.61 6.97 -11.11
C SER A 137 3.44 6.41 -9.70
N ALA A 138 4.22 6.88 -8.72
CA ALA A 138 4.14 6.46 -7.33
C ALA A 138 2.83 6.81 -6.64
N ALA A 139 2.27 7.98 -6.95
CA ALA A 139 0.97 8.40 -6.45
C ALA A 139 -0.14 7.49 -6.98
N CYS A 140 -0.05 6.98 -8.21
CA CYS A 140 -1.03 6.07 -8.77
C CYS A 140 -0.82 4.62 -8.34
N GLU A 141 0.40 4.11 -8.46
CA GLU A 141 0.76 2.71 -8.23
C GLU A 141 2.19 2.58 -7.69
N ILE A 142 2.32 2.02 -6.49
CA ILE A 142 3.57 2.03 -5.72
C ILE A 142 4.69 1.29 -6.47
N THR A 143 4.40 0.16 -7.12
CA THR A 143 5.41 -0.67 -7.79
C THR A 143 6.08 0.07 -8.95
N ALA A 144 5.27 0.64 -9.85
CA ALA A 144 5.74 1.44 -10.97
C ALA A 144 6.43 2.73 -10.51
N GLY A 145 5.96 3.33 -9.42
CA GLY A 145 6.60 4.48 -8.78
C GLY A 145 8.00 4.15 -8.25
N CYS A 146 8.13 3.07 -7.49
CA CYS A 146 9.42 2.61 -6.96
C CYS A 146 10.40 2.31 -8.10
N ALA A 147 9.95 1.70 -9.18
CA ALA A 147 10.78 1.47 -10.37
C ALA A 147 11.23 2.78 -11.04
N ALA A 148 10.32 3.75 -11.18
CA ALA A 148 10.65 5.06 -11.75
C ALA A 148 11.65 5.84 -10.87
N PHE A 149 11.50 5.79 -9.54
CA PHE A 149 12.48 6.37 -8.62
C PHE A 149 13.82 5.64 -8.67
N ALA A 150 13.83 4.30 -8.76
CA ALA A 150 15.06 3.53 -8.91
C ALA A 150 15.84 3.94 -10.17
N ALA A 151 15.15 4.25 -11.26
CA ALA A 151 15.77 4.72 -12.50
C ALA A 151 16.47 6.09 -12.37
N LEU A 152 16.06 6.96 -11.43
CA LEU A 152 16.74 8.23 -11.15
C LEU A 152 18.10 8.03 -10.44
N GLY A 153 18.29 6.88 -9.81
CA GLY A 153 19.55 6.51 -9.14
C GLY A 153 19.89 7.32 -7.89
N GLY A 154 20.99 6.92 -7.25
CA GLY A 154 21.59 7.62 -6.10
C GLY A 154 20.65 7.82 -4.92
N LYS A 155 20.80 8.97 -4.24
CA LYS A 155 19.99 9.32 -3.05
C LYS A 155 18.52 9.54 -3.39
N ALA A 156 18.23 10.02 -4.61
CA ALA A 156 16.86 10.27 -5.08
C ALA A 156 16.05 8.97 -5.20
N ALA A 157 16.69 7.89 -5.68
CA ALA A 157 16.07 6.56 -5.71
C ALA A 157 15.64 6.08 -4.32
N LEU A 158 16.56 6.11 -3.36
CA LEU A 158 16.29 5.63 -2.00
C LEU A 158 15.17 6.43 -1.32
N TYR A 159 15.29 7.76 -1.30
CA TYR A 159 14.30 8.61 -0.63
C TYR A 159 12.96 8.62 -1.37
N GLY A 160 12.97 8.58 -2.70
CA GLY A 160 11.76 8.47 -3.52
C GLY A 160 11.02 7.16 -3.27
N ILE A 161 11.73 6.03 -3.23
CA ILE A 161 11.15 4.73 -2.85
C ILE A 161 10.60 4.79 -1.42
N CYS A 162 11.34 5.36 -0.46
CA CYS A 162 10.85 5.49 0.91
C CYS A 162 9.55 6.29 1.00
N LEU A 163 9.44 7.38 0.21
CA LEU A 163 8.26 8.23 0.15
C LEU A 163 7.08 7.51 -0.53
N ALA A 164 7.32 6.84 -1.67
CA ALA A 164 6.32 6.04 -2.38
C ALA A 164 5.71 4.95 -1.48
N MET A 165 6.56 4.28 -0.71
CA MET A 165 6.18 3.24 0.25
C MET A 165 5.39 3.79 1.44
N SER A 166 5.65 5.03 1.83
CA SER A 166 5.04 5.65 3.00
C SER A 166 3.66 6.25 2.72
N LEU A 167 3.47 6.87 1.55
CA LEU A 167 2.22 7.56 1.21
C LEU A 167 1.12 6.60 0.73
N LEU A 168 1.53 5.46 0.19
CA LEU A 168 0.69 4.48 -0.50
C LEU A 168 0.07 5.08 -1.77
N GLY A 169 0.12 4.35 -2.88
CA GLY A 169 -0.52 4.76 -4.12
C GLY A 169 -2.05 4.78 -4.01
N PHE A 170 -2.71 5.60 -4.82
CA PHE A 170 -4.17 5.71 -4.92
C PHE A 170 -4.82 4.35 -5.18
N SER A 171 -4.13 3.44 -5.87
CA SER A 171 -4.57 2.05 -6.00
C SER A 171 -4.80 1.39 -4.65
N VAL A 172 -3.86 1.49 -3.72
CA VAL A 172 -3.97 0.91 -2.38
C VAL A 172 -5.03 1.64 -1.55
N TRP A 173 -5.14 2.96 -1.67
CA TRP A 173 -6.23 3.71 -1.02
C TRP A 173 -7.61 3.27 -1.51
N GLY A 174 -7.77 3.03 -2.81
CA GLY A 174 -8.97 2.47 -3.41
C GLY A 174 -9.27 1.07 -2.89
N GLN A 175 -8.27 0.18 -2.87
CA GLN A 175 -8.37 -1.16 -2.31
C GLN A 175 -8.81 -1.15 -0.84
N LEU A 176 -8.21 -0.27 -0.04
CA LEU A 176 -8.57 -0.10 1.37
C LEU A 176 -10.01 0.37 1.51
N ARG A 177 -10.46 1.33 0.70
CA ARG A 177 -11.85 1.81 0.73
C ARG A 177 -12.85 0.71 0.37
N LEU A 178 -12.55 -0.10 -0.64
CA LEU A 178 -13.36 -1.26 -1.05
C LEU A 178 -13.45 -2.32 0.06
N LEU A 179 -12.33 -2.61 0.73
CA LEU A 179 -12.27 -3.64 1.77
C LEU A 179 -12.85 -3.17 3.12
N LEU A 180 -12.67 -1.89 3.48
CA LEU A 180 -13.16 -1.35 4.75
C LEU A 180 -14.65 -0.96 4.68
N GLN A 181 -15.19 -0.68 3.50
CA GLN A 181 -16.60 -0.28 3.29
C GLN A 181 -17.06 0.84 4.26
N GLY A 182 -16.17 1.80 4.54
CA GLY A 182 -16.47 2.93 5.45
C GLY A 182 -16.48 2.60 6.95
N ARG A 183 -16.14 1.37 7.37
CA ARG A 183 -16.21 0.95 8.79
C ARG A 183 -15.08 1.45 9.68
N VAL A 184 -14.00 1.97 9.09
CA VAL A 184 -12.88 2.58 9.81
C VAL A 184 -12.56 3.94 9.16
N PRO A 185 -12.39 5.02 9.94
CA PRO A 185 -12.12 6.34 9.39
C PRO A 185 -10.73 6.39 8.72
N MET A 186 -10.71 6.60 7.41
CA MET A 186 -9.48 6.66 6.59
C MET A 186 -8.59 7.86 6.91
N ARG A 187 -9.14 8.90 7.55
CA ARG A 187 -8.41 10.12 7.92
C ARG A 187 -7.24 9.83 8.86
N MET A 188 -7.44 8.96 9.84
CA MET A 188 -6.39 8.62 10.81
C MET A 188 -5.23 7.88 10.15
N LEU A 189 -5.58 6.95 9.24
CA LEU A 189 -4.58 6.26 8.44
C LEU A 189 -3.80 7.26 7.60
N ALA A 190 -4.45 8.24 6.98
CA ALA A 190 -3.77 9.28 6.19
C ALA A 190 -2.80 10.10 7.02
N ILE A 191 -3.19 10.55 8.22
CA ILE A 191 -2.32 11.28 9.15
C ILE A 191 -1.10 10.43 9.53
N SER A 192 -1.33 9.18 9.91
CA SER A 192 -0.25 8.24 10.24
C SER A 192 0.71 8.01 9.08
N ARG A 193 0.20 7.96 7.83
CA ARG A 193 1.01 7.80 6.63
C ARG A 193 1.79 9.05 6.23
N LEU A 194 1.23 10.23 6.45
CA LEU A 194 1.98 11.49 6.31
C LEU A 194 3.12 11.56 7.33
N LEU A 195 2.86 11.17 8.58
CA LEU A 195 3.88 11.12 9.61
C LEU A 195 4.96 10.07 9.28
N HIS A 196 4.54 8.88 8.83
CA HIS A 196 5.44 7.84 8.34
C HIS A 196 6.31 8.32 7.17
N ALA A 197 5.77 9.13 6.25
CA ALA A 197 6.51 9.66 5.11
C ALA A 197 7.63 10.62 5.51
N VAL A 198 7.58 11.19 6.72
CA VAL A 198 8.67 11.98 7.29
C VAL A 198 9.60 11.08 8.11
N LEU A 199 9.05 10.25 8.99
CA LEU A 199 9.83 9.41 9.90
C LEU A 199 10.68 8.36 9.19
N PHE A 200 10.15 7.73 8.15
CA PHE A 200 10.83 6.62 7.47
C PHE A 200 12.10 7.06 6.73
N PRO A 201 12.08 8.10 5.88
CA PRO A 201 13.31 8.67 5.31
C PRO A 201 14.35 9.10 6.36
N LEU A 202 13.90 9.70 7.47
CA LEU A 202 14.79 10.11 8.56
C LEU A 202 15.45 8.90 9.23
N LEU A 203 14.65 7.85 9.52
CA LEU A 203 15.16 6.65 10.14
C LEU A 203 16.13 5.90 9.22
N VAL A 204 15.83 5.82 7.92
CA VAL A 204 16.74 5.25 6.93
C VAL A 204 18.04 6.04 6.86
N ARG A 205 17.98 7.38 6.90
CA ARG A 205 19.18 8.23 6.96
C ARG A 205 20.01 7.95 8.21
N LEU A 206 19.37 7.81 9.37
CA LEU A 206 20.06 7.48 10.63
C LEU A 206 20.67 6.06 10.60
N LEU A 207 19.96 5.08 10.06
CA LEU A 207 20.43 3.70 9.92
C LEU A 207 21.64 3.62 8.98
N LEU A 208 21.63 4.35 7.87
CA LEU A 208 22.77 4.43 6.94
C LEU A 208 23.95 5.23 7.49
N TRP A 209 23.69 6.15 8.42
CA TRP A 209 24.75 6.84 9.16
C TRP A 209 25.39 5.91 10.21
N ALA A 210 24.59 5.11 10.90
CA ALA A 210 25.06 4.15 11.90
C ALA A 210 25.74 2.90 11.29
N LEU A 211 25.35 2.48 10.07
CA LEU A 211 25.97 1.39 9.32
C LEU A 211 26.69 1.91 8.05
N PRO A 212 27.86 2.54 8.19
CA PRO A 212 28.62 3.09 7.06
C PRO A 212 29.17 2.02 6.10
N GLN A 213 29.22 0.74 6.49
CA GLN A 213 29.75 -0.35 5.65
C GLN A 213 28.89 -0.67 4.41
N GLU A 214 27.59 -0.33 4.40
CA GLU A 214 26.73 -0.51 3.21
C GLU A 214 26.86 0.67 2.23
N GLN A 215 27.55 1.77 2.58
CA GLN A 215 27.69 2.97 1.73
C GLN A 215 28.47 2.72 0.43
N THR A 216 29.32 1.70 0.39
CA THR A 216 30.11 1.32 -0.79
C THR A 216 29.27 0.67 -1.89
N VAL A 217 28.10 0.10 -1.56
CA VAL A 217 27.12 -0.42 -2.53
C VAL A 217 26.37 0.74 -3.23
N PHE A 218 26.30 1.92 -2.60
CA PHE A 218 25.61 3.10 -3.15
C PHE A 218 26.35 3.78 -4.30
N SER A 219 27.68 3.68 -4.35
CA SER A 219 28.50 4.30 -5.41
C SER A 219 28.49 3.52 -6.72
N THR A 220 28.03 2.27 -6.71
CA THR A 220 27.99 1.39 -7.89
C THR A 220 26.56 0.94 -8.23
N LEU A 221 25.53 1.75 -7.93
CA LEU A 221 24.21 1.53 -8.53
C LEU A 221 24.33 1.74 -10.05
N ALA A 222 24.73 0.66 -10.73
CA ALA A 222 24.60 0.56 -12.17
C ALA A 222 23.13 0.78 -12.52
N PRO A 223 22.83 1.50 -13.61
CA PRO A 223 21.47 1.70 -14.06
C PRO A 223 20.94 0.35 -14.55
N ARG A 224 20.43 -0.48 -13.63
CA ARG A 224 19.70 -1.68 -14.02
C ARG A 224 18.30 -1.24 -14.41
N VAL A 225 18.22 -0.73 -15.64
CA VAL A 225 16.97 -0.52 -16.34
C VAL A 225 16.34 -1.89 -16.51
N VAL A 226 15.41 -2.26 -15.63
CA VAL A 226 14.48 -3.33 -15.94
C VAL A 226 13.62 -2.77 -17.07
N PRO A 227 13.73 -3.28 -18.32
CA PRO A 227 12.92 -2.76 -19.41
C PRO A 227 11.48 -3.09 -19.08
N MET A 228 10.70 -2.07 -18.73
CA MET A 228 9.25 -2.22 -18.68
C MET A 228 8.78 -2.29 -20.11
N CYS A 229 8.50 -3.49 -20.60
CA CYS A 229 7.83 -3.68 -21.88
C CYS A 229 6.58 -2.79 -21.87
N ARG A 230 6.48 -1.90 -22.86
CA ARG A 230 5.23 -1.18 -23.12
C ARG A 230 4.12 -2.22 -23.19
N LEU A 231 3.04 -1.99 -22.44
CA LEU A 231 1.87 -2.84 -22.55
C LEU A 231 1.40 -2.74 -24.01
N PRO A 232 1.37 -3.85 -24.78
CA PRO A 232 0.92 -3.78 -26.16
C PRO A 232 -0.50 -3.19 -26.19
N PRO A 233 -0.84 -2.39 -27.22
CA PRO A 233 -2.10 -1.66 -27.27
C PRO A 233 -3.31 -2.57 -27.06
N ASP A 234 -3.26 -3.81 -27.53
CA ASP A 234 -4.31 -4.82 -27.37
C ASP A 234 -4.54 -5.18 -25.89
N ALA A 235 -3.46 -5.32 -25.11
CA ALA A 235 -3.55 -5.58 -23.68
C ALA A 235 -4.04 -4.35 -22.89
N ALA A 236 -3.76 -3.13 -23.38
CA ALA A 236 -4.30 -1.91 -22.81
C ALA A 236 -5.82 -1.79 -23.02
N VAL A 237 -6.33 -2.17 -24.20
CA VAL A 237 -7.78 -2.21 -24.49
C VAL A 237 -8.48 -3.25 -23.63
N VAL A 238 -7.93 -4.46 -23.51
CA VAL A 238 -8.49 -5.50 -22.63
C VAL A 238 -8.51 -5.04 -21.17
N ALA A 239 -7.41 -4.42 -20.71
CA ALA A 239 -7.36 -3.83 -19.38
C ALA A 239 -8.42 -2.72 -19.19
N ALA A 240 -8.61 -1.85 -20.19
CA ALA A 240 -9.60 -0.78 -20.16
C ALA A 240 -11.05 -1.31 -20.11
N VAL A 241 -11.38 -2.30 -20.93
CA VAL A 241 -12.69 -2.96 -20.92
C VAL A 241 -12.94 -3.61 -19.56
N PHE A 242 -11.96 -4.39 -19.05
CA PHE A 242 -12.05 -5.00 -17.72
C PHE A 242 -12.27 -3.97 -16.61
N LEU A 243 -11.55 -2.84 -16.69
CA LEU A 243 -11.69 -1.69 -15.81
C LEU A 243 -13.09 -1.09 -15.81
N CYS A 244 -13.65 -0.85 -17.00
CA CYS A 244 -14.98 -0.28 -17.16
C CYS A 244 -16.04 -1.17 -16.50
N THR A 245 -15.89 -2.49 -16.62
CA THR A 245 -16.77 -3.46 -15.97
C THR A 245 -16.65 -3.42 -14.45
N LEU A 246 -15.43 -3.27 -13.92
CA LEU A 246 -15.20 -3.13 -12.47
C LEU A 246 -15.72 -1.81 -11.92
N LEU A 247 -15.50 -0.70 -12.62
CA LEU A 247 -16.04 0.62 -12.25
C LEU A 247 -17.56 0.61 -12.25
N TYR A 248 -18.17 -0.02 -13.26
CA TYR A 248 -19.62 -0.19 -13.34
C TYR A 248 -20.15 -1.03 -12.16
N LYS A 249 -19.48 -2.13 -11.84
CA LYS A 249 -19.87 -3.00 -10.71
C LYS A 249 -19.67 -2.30 -9.36
N GLY A 250 -18.58 -1.57 -9.19
CA GLY A 250 -18.30 -0.76 -7.99
C GLY A 250 -19.32 0.37 -7.82
N TYR A 251 -19.62 1.10 -8.89
CA TYR A 251 -20.67 2.14 -8.90
C TYR A 251 -22.04 1.56 -8.51
N LYS A 252 -22.43 0.43 -9.11
CA LYS A 252 -23.69 -0.26 -8.79
C LYS A 252 -23.76 -0.66 -7.31
N ASN A 253 -22.65 -1.13 -6.74
CA ASN A 253 -22.60 -1.54 -5.34
C ASN A 253 -22.71 -0.34 -4.39
N ILE A 254 -22.09 0.79 -4.72
CA ILE A 254 -22.21 2.05 -3.98
C ILE A 254 -23.66 2.58 -4.05
N TYR A 255 -24.27 2.56 -5.23
CA TYR A 255 -25.66 3.01 -5.43
C TYR A 255 -26.66 2.16 -4.63
N ASN A 256 -26.45 0.84 -4.55
CA ASN A 256 -27.31 -0.06 -3.76
C ASN A 256 -27.09 0.03 -2.24
N THR A 257 -26.11 0.81 -1.76
CA THR A 257 -25.82 0.98 -0.33
C THR A 257 -26.31 2.34 0.21
N ILE A 258 -26.80 3.22 -0.65
CA ILE A 258 -27.47 4.49 -0.32
C ILE A 258 -28.98 4.27 -0.33
#